data_AF-A0A9P5BZA2-F1
#
_entry.id   AF-A0A9P5BZA2-F1
#
_cell.length_a   1.000
_cell.length_b   1.000
_cell.length_c   1.000
_cell.angle_alpha   90.00
_cell.angle_beta   90.00
_cell.angle_gamma   90.00
#
_symmetry.space_group_name_H-M   'P 1'
#
loop_
_entity.id
_entity.type
_entity.pdbx_description
1 polymer ?
#
loop_
_entity_poly.entity_id
_entity_poly.type
_entity_poly.pdbx_seq_one_letter_code
_entity_poly.pdbx_strand_id
1 'polypeptide(L)'
;MKFAIAALFAGIAAAAPTATPDVHGDPFETVTISNFVYVGVNGYPQIDFHIHSQRVDNVHCAADHIEVNGVYSCDDPSYTFRVLAEQGSRLRLAHVLNGPSMAGDFVIRMNGPIPTVLDQIGTSTADLDAQRDA
;
A
#
# COMPACT_ATOMS: atom_id res chain seq x y z
N MET A 1 22.96 -22.78 -55.50
CA MET A 1 22.43 -23.39 -54.27
C MET A 1 22.26 -22.27 -53.26
N LYS A 2 21.03 -21.99 -52.85
CA LYS A 2 20.65 -20.78 -52.08
C LYS A 2 20.52 -21.19 -50.61
N PHE A 3 21.43 -20.70 -49.75
CA PHE A 3 21.40 -20.96 -48.32
C PHE A 3 20.40 -20.03 -47.64
N ALA A 4 19.40 -20.58 -46.98
CA ALA A 4 18.51 -19.84 -46.09
C ALA A 4 19.00 -20.04 -44.65
N ILE A 5 19.49 -18.96 -44.04
CA ILE A 5 19.79 -18.90 -42.61
C ILE A 5 18.54 -18.35 -41.94
N ALA A 6 17.75 -19.23 -41.32
CA ALA A 6 16.66 -18.84 -40.45
C ALA A 6 17.23 -18.62 -39.03
N ALA A 7 17.52 -17.37 -38.68
CA ALA A 7 17.84 -17.00 -37.31
C ALA A 7 16.53 -16.91 -36.50
N LEU A 8 16.31 -17.87 -35.60
CA LEU A 8 15.21 -17.85 -34.64
C LEU A 8 15.62 -16.93 -33.49
N PHE A 9 15.04 -15.73 -33.42
CA PHE A 9 15.12 -14.89 -32.24
C PHE A 9 14.20 -15.49 -31.17
N ALA A 10 14.78 -16.24 -30.23
CA ALA A 10 14.10 -16.59 -28.98
C ALA A 10 14.02 -15.34 -28.11
N GLY A 11 12.94 -14.58 -28.26
CA GLY A 11 12.59 -13.50 -27.34
C GLY A 11 12.28 -14.10 -25.98
N ILE A 12 13.15 -13.84 -25.00
CA ILE A 12 12.87 -14.11 -23.60
C ILE A 12 11.90 -13.00 -23.18
N ALA A 13 10.59 -13.28 -23.25
CA ALA A 13 9.61 -12.41 -22.61
C ALA A 13 9.91 -12.46 -21.10
N ALA A 14 10.35 -11.34 -20.54
CA ALA A 14 10.31 -11.14 -19.10
C ALA A 14 8.84 -11.31 -18.69
N ALA A 15 8.53 -12.44 -18.04
CA ALA A 15 7.21 -12.65 -17.48
C ALA A 15 6.99 -11.53 -16.46
N ALA A 16 6.10 -10.59 -16.78
CA ALA A 16 5.48 -9.75 -15.78
C ALA A 16 4.92 -10.68 -14.69
N PRO A 17 5.02 -10.32 -13.40
CA PRO A 17 4.36 -11.09 -12.35
C PRO A 17 2.89 -11.21 -12.73
N THR A 18 2.48 -12.44 -13.04
CA THR A 18 1.08 -12.74 -13.31
C THR A 18 0.42 -12.70 -11.95
N ALA A 19 -0.36 -11.64 -11.71
CA ALA A 19 -1.27 -11.57 -10.57
C ALA A 19 -2.05 -12.90 -10.53
N THR A 20 -1.74 -13.72 -9.52
CA THR A 20 -2.44 -14.98 -9.29
C THR A 20 -3.91 -14.68 -9.01
N PRO A 21 -4.85 -15.47 -9.54
CA PRO A 21 -6.25 -15.28 -9.22
C PRO A 21 -6.45 -15.42 -7.70
N ASP A 22 -7.09 -14.42 -7.10
CA ASP A 22 -7.40 -14.31 -5.68
C ASP A 22 -8.09 -15.60 -5.19
N VAL A 23 -7.30 -16.47 -4.54
CA VAL A 23 -7.82 -17.62 -3.80
C VAL A 23 -8.19 -17.06 -2.43
N HIS A 24 -9.48 -16.78 -2.24
CA HIS A 24 -10.08 -16.47 -0.93
C HIS A 24 -9.86 -17.65 0.04
N GLY A 25 -8.68 -17.71 0.64
CA GLY A 25 -8.22 -18.76 1.53
C GLY A 25 -6.92 -18.45 2.28
N ASP A 26 -6.20 -17.38 1.90
CA ASP A 26 -5.02 -16.95 2.64
C ASP A 26 -5.41 -16.36 4.01
N PRO A 27 -4.79 -16.80 5.12
CA PRO A 27 -5.14 -16.31 6.46
C PRO A 27 -4.73 -14.86 6.72
N PHE A 28 -3.91 -14.29 5.84
CA PHE A 28 -3.41 -12.92 5.92
C PHE A 28 -3.15 -12.35 4.52
N GLU A 29 -2.97 -11.04 4.45
CA GLU A 29 -2.50 -10.33 3.27
C GLU A 29 -1.27 -9.48 3.59
N THR A 30 -0.14 -9.76 2.96
CA THR A 30 1.06 -8.94 3.15
C THR A 30 0.97 -7.67 2.32
N VAL A 31 0.93 -6.52 2.99
CA VAL A 31 0.83 -5.21 2.35
C VAL A 31 2.09 -4.38 2.62
N THR A 32 2.55 -3.65 1.62
CA THR A 32 3.67 -2.71 1.70
C THR A 32 3.19 -1.29 1.39
N ILE A 33 3.44 -0.38 2.33
CA ILE A 33 3.30 1.07 2.15
C ILE A 33 4.60 1.64 1.60
N SER A 34 4.48 2.42 0.52
CA SER A 34 5.57 3.11 -0.15
C SER A 34 5.19 4.56 -0.46
N ASN A 35 6.21 5.39 -0.69
CA ASN A 35 6.08 6.79 -1.07
C ASN A 35 5.21 7.60 -0.09
N PHE A 36 5.24 7.27 1.20
CA PHE A 36 4.47 8.02 2.17
C PHE A 36 5.01 9.45 2.32
N VAL A 37 4.12 10.43 2.23
CA VAL A 37 4.39 11.85 2.46
C VAL A 37 3.38 12.39 3.46
N TYR A 38 3.86 13.16 4.44
CA TYR A 38 3.05 13.98 5.32
C TYR A 38 3.29 15.46 5.05
N VAL A 39 2.23 16.24 4.94
CA VAL A 39 2.27 17.70 4.77
C VAL A 39 1.36 18.36 5.81
N GLY A 40 1.94 19.13 6.73
CA GLY A 40 1.25 19.83 7.82
C GLY A 40 1.27 21.36 7.68
N VAL A 41 1.17 21.89 6.46
CA VAL A 41 1.27 23.33 6.21
C VAL A 41 -0.12 23.99 6.37
N ASN A 42 -0.16 25.22 6.90
CA ASN A 42 -1.38 26.01 7.08
C ASN A 42 -2.46 25.41 8.00
N GLY A 43 -2.09 24.47 8.88
CA GLY A 43 -3.01 23.86 9.84
C GLY A 43 -3.90 22.75 9.29
N TYR A 44 -3.67 22.34 8.03
CA TYR A 44 -4.41 21.26 7.39
C TYR A 44 -3.46 20.11 7.09
N PRO A 45 -3.32 19.14 8.00
CA PRO A 45 -2.45 18.01 7.80
C PRO A 45 -2.99 17.10 6.70
N GLN A 46 -2.11 16.64 5.84
CA GLN A 46 -2.39 15.77 4.71
C GLN A 46 -1.42 14.61 4.71
N ILE A 47 -1.88 13.44 4.26
CA ILE A 47 -1.03 12.29 4.00
C ILE A 47 -1.34 11.73 2.61
N ASP A 48 -0.32 11.20 1.98
CA ASP A 48 -0.34 10.61 0.65
C ASP A 48 0.60 9.40 0.66
N PHE A 49 0.15 8.25 0.16
CA PHE A 49 0.98 7.05 0.04
C PHE A 49 0.38 6.05 -0.95
N HIS A 50 1.18 5.03 -1.27
CA HIS A 50 0.77 3.91 -2.09
C HIS A 50 0.86 2.60 -1.33
N ILE A 51 -0.11 1.71 -1.55
CA ILE A 51 -0.09 0.33 -1.08
C ILE A 51 0.12 -0.65 -2.24
N HIS A 52 0.91 -1.68 -1.96
CA HIS A 52 1.12 -2.85 -2.83
C HIS A 52 0.93 -4.12 -2.00
N SER A 53 0.29 -5.13 -2.56
CA SER A 53 0.09 -6.44 -1.93
C SER A 53 0.07 -7.55 -2.98
N GLN A 54 -0.09 -8.80 -2.54
CA GLN A 54 -0.34 -9.92 -3.44
C GLN A 54 -1.67 -9.82 -4.21
N ARG A 55 -2.56 -8.89 -3.84
CA ARG A 55 -3.90 -8.68 -4.44
C ARG A 55 -4.00 -7.39 -5.25
N VAL A 56 -3.24 -6.35 -4.87
CA VAL A 56 -3.25 -5.05 -5.55
C VAL A 56 -1.84 -4.59 -5.89
N ASP A 57 -1.65 -4.14 -7.13
CA ASP A 57 -0.32 -3.72 -7.59
C ASP A 57 0.06 -2.33 -7.10
N ASN A 58 -0.86 -1.36 -7.10
CA ASN A 58 -0.55 0.01 -6.68
C ASN A 58 -1.83 0.80 -6.42
N VAL A 59 -2.35 0.75 -5.19
CA VAL A 59 -3.50 1.56 -4.78
C VAL A 59 -3.01 2.80 -4.08
N HIS A 60 -3.50 3.95 -4.51
CA HIS A 60 -3.18 5.24 -3.93
C HIS A 60 -4.14 5.56 -2.77
N CYS A 61 -3.60 6.09 -1.68
CA CYS A 61 -4.30 6.42 -0.46
C CYS A 61 -3.91 7.84 -0.04
N ALA A 62 -4.87 8.75 -0.04
CA ALA A 62 -4.64 10.13 0.38
C ALA A 62 -5.80 10.64 1.25
N ALA A 63 -5.47 11.52 2.19
CA ALA A 63 -6.44 12.26 2.95
C ALA A 63 -5.92 13.65 3.28
N ASP A 64 -6.83 14.62 3.26
CA ASP A 64 -6.60 15.94 3.81
C ASP A 64 -7.31 16.10 5.17
N HIS A 65 -6.97 17.15 5.90
CA HIS A 65 -7.52 17.45 7.23
C HIS A 65 -7.48 16.24 8.17
N ILE A 66 -6.35 15.52 8.19
CA ILE A 66 -6.27 14.29 8.96
C ILE A 66 -6.32 14.55 10.47
N GLU A 67 -6.96 13.64 11.19
CA GLU A 67 -7.06 13.64 12.64
C GLU A 67 -6.59 12.28 13.19
N VAL A 68 -5.99 12.28 14.38
CA VAL A 68 -5.67 11.04 15.07
C VAL A 68 -6.96 10.29 15.39
N ASN A 69 -6.99 9.00 15.06
CA ASN A 69 -8.13 8.09 15.02
C ASN A 69 -9.14 8.31 13.89
N GLY A 70 -8.92 9.30 13.00
CA GLY A 70 -9.69 9.48 11.78
C GLY A 70 -9.53 8.27 10.86
N VAL A 71 -10.62 7.92 10.14
CA VAL A 71 -10.67 6.82 9.18
C VAL A 71 -10.95 7.38 7.80
N TYR A 72 -10.15 6.97 6.82
CA TYR A 72 -10.14 7.49 5.46
C TYR A 72 -10.13 6.34 4.46
N SER A 73 -10.68 6.57 3.27
CA SER A 73 -10.69 5.58 2.18
C SER A 73 -9.53 5.81 1.22
N CYS A 74 -8.99 4.73 0.67
CA CYS A 74 -8.09 4.81 -0.47
C CYS A 74 -8.90 4.96 -1.78
N ASP A 75 -8.20 5.12 -2.91
CA ASP A 75 -8.83 5.15 -4.24
C ASP A 75 -9.57 3.85 -4.56
N ASP A 76 -9.08 2.72 -4.04
CA ASP A 76 -9.86 1.48 -3.94
C ASP A 76 -10.65 1.50 -2.62
N PRO A 77 -12.00 1.57 -2.67
CA PRO A 77 -12.84 1.69 -1.49
C PRO A 77 -12.89 0.42 -0.63
N SER A 78 -12.33 -0.70 -1.10
CA SER A 78 -12.14 -1.89 -0.26
C SER A 78 -11.05 -1.67 0.80
N TYR A 79 -10.15 -0.70 0.60
CA TYR A 79 -9.11 -0.33 1.56
C TYR A 79 -9.46 0.96 2.29
N THR A 80 -9.29 0.92 3.60
CA THR A 80 -9.34 2.10 4.47
C THR A 80 -8.11 2.16 5.35
N PHE A 81 -7.74 3.36 5.77
CA PHE A 81 -6.68 3.53 6.75
C PHE A 81 -7.17 4.39 7.91
N ARG A 82 -6.70 4.06 9.11
CA ARG A 82 -6.87 4.85 10.32
C ARG A 82 -5.54 5.43 10.74
N VAL A 83 -5.53 6.72 11.04
CA VAL A 83 -4.35 7.40 11.60
C VAL A 83 -4.26 7.08 13.09
N LEU A 84 -3.19 6.43 13.55
CA LEU A 84 -3.04 6.03 14.96
C LEU A 84 -2.09 6.93 15.76
N ALA A 85 -1.27 7.71 15.07
CA ALA A 85 -0.33 8.64 15.67
C ALA A 85 -0.18 9.89 14.83
N GLU A 86 0.26 10.97 15.47
CA GLU A 86 0.59 12.24 14.83
C GLU A 86 1.44 12.03 13.57
N GLN A 87 1.20 12.90 12.58
CA GLN A 87 1.90 12.90 11.29
C GLN A 87 1.76 11.60 10.48
N GLY A 88 0.86 10.69 10.87
CA GLY A 88 0.71 9.38 10.23
C GLY A 88 1.87 8.42 10.49
N SER A 89 2.70 8.67 11.51
CA SER A 89 3.83 7.81 11.90
C SER A 89 3.41 6.37 12.28
N ARG A 90 2.13 6.19 12.62
CA ARG A 90 1.49 4.89 12.74
C ARG A 90 0.13 4.92 12.06
N LEU A 91 -0.12 3.93 11.20
CA LEU A 91 -1.39 3.74 10.51
C LEU A 91 -1.93 2.34 10.81
N ARG A 92 -3.24 2.17 10.77
CA ARG A 92 -3.87 0.85 10.66
C ARG A 92 -4.57 0.78 9.32
N LEU A 93 -4.13 -0.14 8.47
CA LEU A 93 -4.80 -0.42 7.21
C LEU A 93 -5.85 -1.51 7.46
N ALA A 94 -7.01 -1.36 6.86
CA ALA A 94 -8.05 -2.38 6.84
C ALA A 94 -8.52 -2.63 5.41
N HIS A 95 -8.71 -3.90 5.08
CA HIS A 95 -9.19 -4.36 3.78
C HIS A 95 -10.48 -5.15 3.97
N VAL A 96 -11.55 -4.72 3.30
CA VAL A 96 -12.86 -5.37 3.30
C VAL A 96 -13.15 -5.87 1.89
N LEU A 97 -12.90 -7.16 1.66
CA LEU A 97 -13.28 -7.83 0.42
C LEU A 97 -14.15 -9.03 0.75
N ASN A 98 -15.41 -9.02 0.28
CA ASN A 98 -16.39 -10.14 0.29
C ASN A 98 -16.04 -11.31 1.25
N GLY A 99 -15.98 -11.03 2.56
CA GLY A 99 -15.34 -11.90 3.53
C GLY A 99 -15.02 -11.17 4.86
N PRO A 100 -14.34 -11.83 5.81
CA PRO A 100 -13.94 -11.20 7.06
C PRO A 100 -12.96 -10.05 6.81
N SER A 101 -13.20 -8.92 7.47
CA SER A 101 -12.31 -7.75 7.43
C SER A 101 -10.90 -8.15 7.87
N MET A 102 -9.88 -7.74 7.13
CA MET A 102 -8.48 -7.93 7.49
C MET A 102 -7.89 -6.58 7.92
N ALA A 103 -7.02 -6.58 8.93
CA ALA A 103 -6.37 -5.34 9.37
C ALA A 103 -4.97 -5.58 9.95
N GLY A 104 -4.12 -4.56 9.82
CA GLY A 104 -2.75 -4.58 10.31
C GLY A 104 -2.24 -3.17 10.58
N ASP A 105 -1.31 -3.06 11.52
CA ASP A 105 -0.72 -1.79 11.96
C ASP A 105 0.66 -1.60 11.31
N PHE A 106 0.93 -0.39 10.84
CA PHE A 106 2.15 0.01 10.14
C PHE A 106 2.87 1.08 10.93
N VAL A 107 4.20 0.97 11.01
CA VAL A 107 5.06 2.02 11.56
C VAL A 107 5.81 2.67 10.42
N ILE A 108 5.47 3.92 10.12
CA ILE A 108 6.08 4.68 9.04
C ILE A 108 7.28 5.45 9.60
N ARG A 109 8.48 5.08 9.17
CA ARG A 109 9.68 5.86 9.46
C ARG A 109 9.73 7.02 8.46
N MET A 110 9.85 8.22 8.98
CA MET A 110 9.85 9.43 8.16
C MET A 110 11.02 10.33 8.51
N ASN A 111 11.44 11.15 7.56
CA ASN A 111 12.42 12.20 7.78
C ASN A 111 12.09 13.41 6.89
N GLY A 112 12.55 14.58 7.30
CA GLY A 112 12.39 15.80 6.52
C GLY A 112 13.20 16.94 7.13
N PRO A 113 13.63 17.92 6.32
CA PRO A 113 14.37 19.07 6.83
C PRO A 113 13.51 19.98 7.73
N ILE A 114 12.18 19.85 7.65
CA ILE A 114 11.21 20.62 8.43
C ILE A 114 10.12 19.67 8.97
N PRO A 115 9.59 19.90 10.18
CA PRO A 115 8.61 18.99 10.81
C PRO A 115 7.24 19.00 10.12
N THR A 116 7.00 19.93 9.20
CA THR A 116 5.74 20.10 8.46
C THR A 116 5.72 19.40 7.11
N VAL A 117 6.84 18.88 6.62
CA VAL A 117 6.92 18.11 5.37
C VAL A 117 7.87 16.94 5.61
N LEU A 118 7.33 15.73 5.66
CA LEU A 118 8.07 14.52 6.00
C LEU A 118 7.86 13.47 4.92
N ASP A 119 8.96 12.84 4.50
CA ASP A 119 8.95 11.77 3.52
C ASP A 119 9.33 10.45 4.19
N GLN A 120 8.77 9.35 3.68
CA GLN A 120 9.10 8.01 4.13
C GLN A 120 10.59 7.67 3.93
N ILE A 121 11.17 6.99 4.91
CA ILE A 121 12.47 6.34 4.77
C ILE A 121 12.24 4.86 4.45
N GLY A 122 12.54 4.47 3.20
CA GLY A 122 12.36 3.10 2.74
C GLY A 122 10.88 2.76 2.55
N THR A 123 10.49 1.54 2.94
CA THR A 123 9.10 1.06 2.89
C THR A 123 8.67 0.53 4.26
N SER A 124 7.36 0.33 4.44
CA SER A 124 6.80 -0.33 5.62
C SER A 124 5.92 -1.49 5.19
N THR A 125 6.23 -2.70 5.65
CA THR A 125 5.49 -3.92 5.31
C THR A 125 4.91 -4.55 6.58
N ALA A 126 3.66 -4.98 6.51
CA ALA A 126 2.98 -5.72 7.57
C ALA A 126 1.93 -6.65 6.97
N ASP A 127 1.56 -7.67 7.74
CA ASP A 127 0.48 -8.58 7.39
C ASP A 127 -0.86 -8.01 7.92
N LEU A 128 -1.88 -8.04 7.07
CA LEU A 128 -3.26 -7.82 7.48
C LEU A 128 -3.86 -9.17 7.87
N ASP A 129 -4.18 -9.33 9.14
CA ASP A 129 -4.81 -10.55 9.64
C ASP A 129 -6.32 -10.39 9.69
N ALA A 130 -7.05 -11.50 9.55
CA ALA A 130 -8.49 -11.53 9.78
C ALA A 130 -8.82 -10.95 11.16
N GLN A 131 -9.63 -9.89 11.20
CA GLN A 131 -10.18 -9.35 12.43
C GLN A 131 -11.14 -10.39 13.02
N ARG A 132 -10.63 -11.14 13.99
CA ARG A 132 -11.47 -11.93 14.87
C ARG A 132 -11.98 -10.97 15.94
N ASP A 133 -13.19 -10.46 15.75
CA ASP A 133 -13.92 -9.81 16.82
C ASP A 133 -13.98 -10.80 17.99
N ALA A 134 -13.37 -10.42 19.11
CA ALA A 134 -13.33 -11.20 20.35
C ALA A 134 -14.66 -11.09 21.10
#